data_AF-A0A0B6AKK1-F1
#
_entry.id   AF-A0A0B6AKK1-F1
#
_cell.length_a   1.000
_cell.length_b   1.000
_cell.length_c   1.000
_cell.angle_alpha   90.00
_cell.angle_beta   90.00
_cell.angle_gamma   90.00
#
_symmetry.space_group_name_H-M   'P 1'
#
loop_
_entity.id
_entity.type
_entity.pdbx_description
1 polymer ?
#
loop_
_entity_poly.entity_id
_entity_poly.type
_entity_poly.pdbx_seq_one_letter_code
_entity_poly.pdbx_strand_id
1 'polypeptide(L)'
;MDLFGVILSIHIGLGMICLLSGMVSMLAAKKKGRHTKWGEVYHASYAALAATAIMLAIWKWNEIAYLFYIAVFSYGLAIYGYAARKRKWKNWLQHHIRGMLGSYIGAVTALLVNVGDSIPLLNKLPALSYWFLPTIIGSPLIYIVVRRYRKNASVSKKISY
;
A
#
# COMPACT_ATOMS: atom_id res chain seq x y z
N MET A 1 -20.69 22.27 -4.58
CA MET A 1 -19.93 21.37 -3.69
C MET A 1 -19.03 22.24 -2.84
N ASP A 2 -18.94 21.94 -1.55
CA ASP A 2 -17.98 22.58 -0.64
C ASP A 2 -16.55 22.10 -0.93
N LEU A 3 -15.55 22.85 -0.48
CA LEU A 3 -14.14 22.54 -0.74
C LEU A 3 -13.75 21.16 -0.20
N PHE A 4 -14.30 20.76 0.95
CA PHE A 4 -14.10 19.44 1.53
C PHE A 4 -14.60 18.33 0.60
N GLY A 5 -15.83 18.43 0.06
CA GLY A 5 -16.39 17.47 -0.87
C GLY A 5 -15.58 17.33 -2.18
N VAL A 6 -15.01 18.42 -2.67
CA VAL A 6 -14.11 18.40 -3.84
C VAL A 6 -12.82 17.64 -3.52
N ILE A 7 -12.17 17.94 -2.39
CA ILE A 7 -10.95 17.22 -1.98
C ILE A 7 -11.24 15.74 -1.73
N LEU A 8 -12.37 15.41 -1.10
CA LEU A 8 -12.80 14.04 -0.88
C LEU A 8 -13.03 13.29 -2.20
N SER A 9 -13.67 13.93 -3.18
CA SER A 9 -13.87 13.32 -4.51
C SER A 9 -12.55 13.01 -5.20
N ILE A 10 -11.59 13.94 -5.14
CA ILE A 10 -10.23 13.76 -5.65
C ILE A 10 -9.53 12.62 -4.90
N HIS A 11 -9.64 12.58 -3.56
CA HIS A 11 -9.06 11.54 -2.72
C HIS A 11 -9.55 10.14 -3.10
N ILE A 12 -10.86 9.96 -3.31
CA ILE A 12 -11.45 8.69 -3.75
C ILE A 12 -10.89 8.29 -5.13
N GLY A 13 -10.83 9.24 -6.07
CA GLY A 13 -10.23 9.01 -7.40
C GLY A 13 -8.78 8.55 -7.32
N LEU A 14 -7.95 9.25 -6.53
CA LEU A 14 -6.56 8.88 -6.27
C LEU A 14 -6.44 7.53 -5.59
N GLY A 15 -7.35 7.22 -4.66
CA GLY A 15 -7.39 5.94 -3.94
C GLY A 15 -7.60 4.76 -4.87
N MET A 16 -8.55 4.87 -5.80
CA MET A 16 -8.79 3.85 -6.82
C MET A 16 -7.57 3.65 -7.72
N ILE A 17 -6.96 4.74 -8.22
CA ILE A 17 -5.75 4.67 -9.05
C ILE A 17 -4.61 4.00 -8.28
N CYS A 18 -4.42 4.37 -7.02
CA CYS A 18 -3.39 3.81 -6.16
C CYS A 18 -3.58 2.30 -5.95
N LEU A 19 -4.79 1.86 -5.55
CA LEU A 19 -5.06 0.45 -5.28
C LEU A 19 -4.94 -0.42 -6.54
N LEU A 20 -5.47 0.06 -7.67
CA LEU A 20 -5.41 -0.65 -8.95
C LEU A 20 -3.97 -0.73 -9.48
N SER A 21 -3.23 0.37 -9.46
CA SER A 21 -1.84 0.37 -9.92
C SER A 21 -0.94 -0.49 -9.03
N GLY A 22 -1.17 -0.51 -7.72
CA GLY A 22 -0.49 -1.42 -6.78
C GLY A 22 -0.77 -2.89 -7.10
N MET A 23 -2.04 -3.25 -7.31
CA MET A 23 -2.43 -4.61 -7.69
C MET A 23 -1.81 -5.04 -9.04
N VAL A 24 -1.91 -4.19 -10.06
CA VAL A 24 -1.31 -4.45 -11.39
C VAL A 24 0.21 -4.59 -11.27
N SER A 25 0.86 -3.76 -10.45
CA SER A 25 2.31 -3.86 -10.19
C SER A 25 2.67 -5.18 -9.52
N MET A 26 1.87 -5.67 -8.58
CA MET A 26 2.09 -6.95 -7.88
C MET A 26 1.91 -8.16 -8.80
N LEU A 27 0.95 -8.11 -9.73
CA LEU A 27 0.69 -9.17 -10.71
C LEU A 27 1.63 -9.13 -11.91
N ALA A 28 2.19 -7.97 -12.24
CA ALA A 28 3.12 -7.82 -13.36
C ALA A 28 4.38 -8.66 -13.16
N ALA A 29 4.88 -9.24 -14.26
CA ALA A 29 6.16 -9.92 -14.26
C ALA A 29 7.26 -8.99 -13.70
N LYS A 30 8.01 -9.46 -12.69
CA LYS A 30 9.04 -8.69 -11.97
C LYS A 30 10.32 -8.47 -12.77
N LYS A 31 10.16 -7.98 -13.99
CA LYS A 31 11.21 -7.60 -14.94
C LYS A 31 11.18 -6.09 -15.16
N LYS A 32 12.29 -5.53 -15.63
CA LYS A 32 12.38 -4.11 -16.02
C LYS A 32 11.35 -3.86 -17.15
N GLY A 33 10.46 -2.89 -16.96
CA GLY A 33 9.38 -2.59 -17.91
C GLY A 33 8.06 -2.29 -17.18
N ARG A 34 7.02 -3.10 -17.44
CA ARG A 34 5.66 -2.90 -16.91
C ARG A 34 5.62 -2.77 -15.38
N HIS A 35 6.26 -3.66 -14.63
CA HIS A 35 6.31 -3.58 -13.15
C HIS A 35 6.92 -2.27 -12.65
N THR A 36 8.00 -1.78 -13.29
CA THR A 36 8.61 -0.50 -12.92
C THR A 36 7.68 0.68 -13.20
N LYS A 37 7.01 0.71 -14.37
CA LYS A 37 6.09 1.79 -14.72
C LYS A 37 4.91 1.86 -13.77
N TRP A 38 4.26 0.72 -13.51
CA TRP A 38 3.13 0.65 -12.56
C TRP A 38 3.56 0.93 -11.12
N GLY A 39 4.78 0.56 -10.73
CA GLY A 39 5.34 0.92 -9.42
C GLY A 39 5.58 2.41 -9.23
N GLU A 40 5.98 3.14 -10.28
CA GLU A 40 6.10 4.61 -10.24
C GLU A 40 4.73 5.28 -10.17
N VAL A 41 3.75 4.81 -10.96
CA VAL A 41 2.35 5.30 -10.88
C VAL A 41 1.77 5.06 -9.49
N TYR A 42 1.99 3.88 -8.92
CA TYR A 42 1.58 3.56 -7.55
C TYR A 42 2.17 4.55 -6.54
N HIS A 43 3.50 4.74 -6.56
CA HIS A 43 4.15 5.63 -5.59
C HIS A 43 3.71 7.10 -5.74
N ALA A 44 3.59 7.59 -6.99
CA ALA A 44 3.15 8.96 -7.27
C ALA A 44 1.69 9.18 -6.84
N SER A 45 0.79 8.26 -7.17
CA SER A 45 -0.61 8.32 -6.73
C SER A 45 -0.75 8.18 -5.22
N TYR A 46 0.07 7.34 -4.57
CA TYR A 46 0.09 7.21 -3.11
C TYR A 46 0.49 8.52 -2.44
N ALA A 47 1.51 9.22 -2.95
CA ALA A 47 1.93 10.51 -2.40
C ALA A 47 0.79 11.53 -2.38
N ALA A 48 0.07 11.66 -3.50
CA ALA A 48 -1.10 12.53 -3.60
C ALA A 48 -2.26 12.05 -2.71
N LEU A 49 -2.49 10.73 -2.64
CA LEU A 49 -3.49 10.11 -1.78
C LEU A 49 -3.22 10.42 -0.30
N ALA A 50 -1.98 10.29 0.15
CA ALA A 50 -1.58 10.56 1.53
C ALA A 50 -1.71 12.05 1.85
N ALA A 51 -1.30 12.95 0.94
CA ALA A 51 -1.45 14.39 1.13
C ALA A 51 -2.93 14.79 1.29
N THR A 52 -3.80 14.29 0.40
CA THR A 52 -5.24 14.56 0.50
C THR A 52 -5.86 13.95 1.75
N ALA A 53 -5.45 12.74 2.17
CA ALA A 53 -5.91 12.13 3.43
C ALA A 53 -5.53 12.98 4.65
N ILE A 54 -4.30 13.47 4.70
CA ILE A 54 -3.80 14.32 5.77
C ILE A 54 -4.61 15.63 5.83
N MET A 55 -4.86 16.27 4.69
CA MET A 55 -5.68 17.49 4.63
C MET A 55 -7.10 17.27 5.16
N LEU A 56 -7.76 16.19 4.71
CA LEU A 56 -9.11 15.83 5.16
C LEU A 56 -9.13 15.53 6.66
N ALA A 57 -8.15 14.79 7.16
CA ALA A 57 -8.07 14.40 8.57
C ALA A 57 -7.76 15.59 9.50
N ILE A 58 -6.95 16.56 9.07
CA ILE A 58 -6.74 17.81 9.81
C ILE A 58 -8.03 18.62 9.89
N TRP A 59 -8.80 18.68 8.80
CA TRP A 59 -10.08 19.42 8.78
C TRP A 59 -11.10 18.80 9.73
N LYS A 60 -11.19 17.47 9.76
CA LYS A 60 -12.14 16.70 10.57
C LYS A 60 -11.44 15.94 11.70
N TRP A 61 -10.55 16.63 12.42
CA TRP A 61 -9.68 16.01 13.43
C TRP A 61 -10.44 15.18 14.47
N ASN A 62 -11.53 15.72 15.01
CA ASN A 62 -12.31 15.05 16.06
C ASN A 62 -13.02 13.78 15.58
N GLU A 63 -13.24 13.62 14.27
CA GLU A 63 -13.98 12.49 13.69
C GLU A 63 -13.04 11.42 13.12
N ILE A 64 -11.95 11.85 12.46
CA ILE A 64 -11.11 10.97 11.63
C ILE A 64 -9.59 11.10 11.87
N ALA A 65 -9.15 11.59 13.05
CA ALA A 65 -7.73 11.68 13.38
C ALA A 65 -6.97 10.34 13.23
N TYR A 66 -7.61 9.19 13.45
CA TYR A 66 -6.96 7.90 13.28
C TYR A 66 -6.49 7.64 11.83
N LEU A 67 -7.21 8.18 10.82
CA LEU A 67 -6.82 8.08 9.41
C LEU A 67 -5.57 8.91 9.08
N PHE A 68 -5.32 10.01 9.81
CA PHE A 68 -4.07 10.77 9.69
C PHE A 68 -2.86 9.89 10.00
N TYR A 69 -2.90 9.18 11.14
CA TYR A 69 -1.79 8.30 11.54
C TYR A 69 -1.59 7.15 10.55
N ILE A 70 -2.68 6.54 10.06
CA ILE A 70 -2.59 5.51 9.02
C ILE A 70 -1.97 6.08 7.74
N ALA A 71 -2.37 7.26 7.29
CA ALA A 71 -1.84 7.89 6.09
C ALA A 71 -0.33 8.17 6.21
N VAL A 72 0.10 8.79 7.31
CA VAL A 72 1.52 9.10 7.57
C VAL A 72 2.36 7.83 7.65
N PHE A 73 1.92 6.86 8.45
CA PHE A 73 2.67 5.62 8.65
C PHE A 73 2.78 4.80 7.36
N SER A 74 1.66 4.64 6.65
CA SER A 74 1.60 3.82 5.43
C SER A 74 2.38 4.46 4.28
N TYR A 75 2.29 5.79 4.14
CA TYR A 75 3.11 6.50 3.15
C TYR A 75 4.60 6.47 3.51
N GLY A 76 4.95 6.53 4.80
CA GLY A 76 6.31 6.33 5.28
C GLY A 76 6.89 4.98 4.82
N LEU A 77 6.10 3.90 4.89
CA LEU A 77 6.49 2.60 4.35
C LEU A 77 6.64 2.60 2.83
N ALA A 78 5.78 3.32 2.11
CA ALA A 78 5.86 3.45 0.66
C ALA A 78 7.17 4.14 0.23
N ILE A 79 7.48 5.28 0.84
CA ILE A 79 8.74 6.02 0.59
C ILE A 79 9.94 5.14 0.97
N TYR A 80 9.89 4.46 2.11
CA TYR A 80 10.95 3.57 2.55
C TYR A 80 11.24 2.46 1.51
N GLY A 81 10.21 1.76 1.06
CA GLY A 81 10.34 0.71 0.04
C GLY A 81 10.81 1.24 -1.30
N TYR A 82 10.36 2.43 -1.69
CA TYR A 82 10.79 3.09 -2.93
C TYR A 82 12.24 3.54 -2.88
N ALA A 83 12.64 4.22 -1.79
CA ALA A 83 13.99 4.70 -1.56
C ALA A 83 15.01 3.56 -1.51
N ALA A 84 14.67 2.44 -0.85
CA ALA A 84 15.54 1.27 -0.77
C ALA A 84 15.95 0.76 -2.16
N ARG A 85 15.02 0.73 -3.11
CA ARG A 85 15.29 0.35 -4.50
C ARG A 85 16.10 1.42 -5.24
N LYS A 86 15.69 2.69 -5.18
CA LYS A 86 16.33 3.79 -5.93
C LYS A 86 17.77 4.04 -5.46
N ARG A 87 18.02 3.97 -4.15
CA ARG A 87 19.34 4.16 -3.54
C ARG A 87 20.15 2.86 -3.43
N LYS A 88 19.63 1.74 -3.97
CA LYS A 88 20.30 0.42 -3.99
C LYS A 88 20.88 0.00 -2.63
N TRP A 89 20.08 0.10 -1.58
CA TRP A 89 20.52 -0.30 -0.24
C TRP A 89 20.98 -1.77 -0.18
N LYS A 90 21.77 -2.11 0.84
CA LYS A 90 22.04 -3.51 1.16
C LYS A 90 20.70 -4.22 1.39
N ASN A 91 20.52 -5.40 0.79
CA ASN A 91 19.24 -6.13 0.82
C ASN A 91 18.03 -5.33 0.28
N TRP A 92 18.23 -4.40 -0.67
CA TRP A 92 17.20 -3.52 -1.21
C TRP A 92 15.91 -4.24 -1.59
N LEU A 93 15.99 -5.46 -2.13
CA LEU A 93 14.82 -6.23 -2.56
C LEU A 93 13.89 -6.55 -1.37
N GLN A 94 14.45 -6.90 -0.22
CA GLN A 94 13.67 -7.19 0.98
C GLN A 94 13.01 -5.92 1.52
N HIS A 95 13.77 -4.83 1.62
CA HIS A 95 13.26 -3.54 2.08
C HIS A 95 12.20 -2.98 1.14
N HIS A 96 12.40 -3.09 -0.18
CA HIS A 96 11.45 -2.73 -1.20
C HIS A 96 10.14 -3.52 -1.07
N ILE A 97 10.21 -4.86 -1.01
CA ILE A 97 9.01 -5.69 -0.90
C ILE A 97 8.26 -5.40 0.42
N ARG A 98 8.96 -5.31 1.55
CA ARG A 98 8.34 -5.04 2.85
C ARG A 98 7.70 -3.66 2.92
N GLY A 99 8.36 -2.62 2.40
CA GLY A 99 7.83 -1.27 2.36
C GLY A 99 6.64 -1.11 1.43
N MET A 100 6.72 -1.65 0.20
CA MET A 100 5.65 -1.52 -0.79
C MET A 100 4.41 -2.34 -0.42
N LEU A 101 4.58 -3.55 0.11
CA LEU A 101 3.45 -4.37 0.54
C LEU A 101 2.87 -3.88 1.87
N GLY A 102 3.72 -3.40 2.79
CA GLY A 102 3.27 -2.79 4.04
C GLY A 102 2.43 -1.52 3.80
N SER A 103 2.84 -0.66 2.87
CA SER A 103 2.03 0.50 2.49
C SER A 103 0.71 0.11 1.85
N TYR A 104 0.71 -0.93 1.00
CA TYR A 104 -0.52 -1.43 0.40
C TYR A 104 -1.51 -1.97 1.44
N ILE A 105 -1.02 -2.71 2.45
CA ILE A 105 -1.85 -3.15 3.58
C ILE A 105 -2.47 -1.95 4.29
N GLY A 106 -1.69 -0.91 4.58
CA GLY A 106 -2.18 0.30 5.23
C GLY A 106 -3.26 1.04 4.42
N ALA A 107 -3.09 1.14 3.10
CA ALA A 107 -4.10 1.72 2.20
C ALA A 107 -5.41 0.90 2.21
N VAL A 108 -5.31 -0.44 2.17
CA VAL A 108 -6.48 -1.32 2.24
C VAL A 108 -7.16 -1.23 3.61
N THR A 109 -6.39 -1.17 4.71
CA THR A 109 -6.94 -0.96 6.05
C THR A 109 -7.70 0.36 6.12
N ALA A 110 -7.14 1.47 5.64
CA ALA A 110 -7.80 2.77 5.60
C ALA A 110 -9.12 2.73 4.82
N LEU A 111 -9.16 2.01 3.69
CA LEU A 111 -10.39 1.80 2.92
C LEU A 111 -11.41 0.99 3.72
N LEU A 112 -11.01 -0.15 4.30
CA LEU A 112 -11.92 -1.04 5.02
C LEU A 112 -12.50 -0.40 6.27
N VAL A 113 -11.72 0.34 7.06
CA VAL A 113 -12.26 1.00 8.26
C VAL A 113 -13.24 2.12 7.93
N ASN A 114 -13.15 2.70 6.73
CA ASN A 114 -14.02 3.80 6.30
C ASN A 114 -15.24 3.35 5.48
N VAL A 115 -15.13 2.23 4.75
CA VAL A 115 -16.17 1.75 3.81
C VAL A 115 -16.67 0.34 4.14
N GLY A 116 -16.02 -0.38 5.05
CA GLY A 116 -16.29 -1.79 5.36
C GLY A 116 -17.75 -2.04 5.76
N ASP A 117 -18.33 -1.15 6.56
CA ASP A 117 -19.73 -1.23 6.99
C ASP A 117 -20.73 -1.02 5.85
N SER A 118 -20.32 -0.36 4.76
CA SER A 118 -21.15 -0.15 3.57
C SER A 118 -21.16 -1.36 2.62
N ILE A 119 -20.26 -2.33 2.83
CA ILE A 119 -20.15 -3.51 1.96
C ILE A 119 -21.01 -4.65 2.54
N PRO A 120 -21.99 -5.17 1.78
CA PRO A 120 -22.75 -6.35 2.19
C PRO A 120 -21.80 -7.52 2.48
N LEU A 121 -22.03 -8.24 3.58
CA LEU A 121 -21.19 -9.32 4.16
C LEU A 121 -20.13 -8.83 5.14
N LEU A 122 -19.41 -7.76 4.84
CA LEU A 122 -18.39 -7.20 5.75
C LEU A 122 -19.04 -6.50 6.94
N ASN A 123 -20.19 -5.86 6.73
CA ASN A 123 -21.00 -5.21 7.77
C ASN A 123 -21.51 -6.14 8.88
N LYS A 124 -21.41 -7.46 8.70
CA LYS A 124 -21.75 -8.46 9.74
C LYS A 124 -20.57 -8.78 10.65
N LEU A 125 -19.37 -8.34 10.29
CA LEU A 125 -18.16 -8.59 11.05
C LEU A 125 -17.97 -7.50 12.10
N PRO A 126 -17.31 -7.83 13.24
CA PRO A 126 -16.97 -6.81 14.23
C PRO A 126 -15.99 -5.79 13.63
N ALA A 127 -16.07 -4.53 14.05
CA ALA A 127 -15.22 -3.44 13.56
C ALA A 127 -13.72 -3.76 13.61
N LEU A 128 -13.30 -4.56 14.59
CA LEU A 128 -11.92 -5.02 14.75
C LEU A 128 -11.42 -5.83 13.55
N SER A 129 -12.32 -6.53 12.84
CA SER A 129 -11.99 -7.31 11.65
C SER A 129 -11.36 -6.46 10.55
N TYR A 130 -11.82 -5.21 10.35
CA TYR A 130 -11.29 -4.30 9.32
C TYR A 130 -9.82 -3.93 9.55
N TRP A 131 -9.38 -3.94 10.81
CA TRP A 131 -8.01 -3.66 11.20
C TRP A 131 -7.09 -4.86 10.94
N PHE A 132 -7.54 -6.08 11.27
CA PHE A 132 -6.70 -7.28 11.18
C PHE A 132 -6.81 -8.04 9.87
N LEU A 133 -7.94 -8.00 9.16
CA LEU A 133 -8.15 -8.73 7.90
C LEU A 133 -7.04 -8.48 6.87
N PRO A 134 -6.66 -7.21 6.58
CA PRO A 134 -5.60 -6.92 5.63
C PRO A 134 -4.25 -7.50 6.04
N THR A 135 -3.94 -7.52 7.33
CA THR A 135 -2.67 -8.06 7.86
C THR A 135 -2.67 -9.58 7.88
N ILE A 136 -3.79 -10.22 8.26
CA ILE A 136 -3.94 -11.67 8.27
C ILE A 136 -3.77 -12.24 6.86
N ILE A 137 -4.30 -11.56 5.84
CA ILE A 137 -4.18 -11.99 4.44
C ILE A 137 -2.83 -11.55 3.84
N GLY A 138 -2.43 -10.30 4.09
CA GLY A 138 -1.23 -9.71 3.50
C GLY A 138 0.08 -10.31 4.02
N SER A 139 0.16 -10.65 5.31
CA SER A 139 1.41 -11.13 5.93
C SER A 139 1.87 -12.49 5.40
N PRO A 140 1.01 -13.52 5.29
CA PRO A 140 1.36 -14.79 4.64
C PRO A 140 1.79 -14.60 3.19
N LEU A 141 1.09 -13.73 2.44
CA LEU A 141 1.41 -13.43 1.05
C LEU A 141 2.83 -12.82 0.94
N ILE A 142 3.14 -11.82 1.77
CA ILE A 142 4.48 -11.22 1.84
C ILE A 142 5.53 -12.29 2.11
N TYR A 143 5.32 -13.12 3.13
CA TYR A 143 6.25 -14.17 3.54
C TYR A 143 6.53 -15.16 2.40
N ILE A 144 5.48 -15.67 1.75
CA ILE A 144 5.59 -16.61 0.63
C ILE A 144 6.37 -15.99 -0.53
N VAL A 145 6.05 -14.75 -0.90
CA VAL A 145 6.71 -14.04 -2.00
C VAL A 145 8.18 -13.81 -1.69
N VAL A 146 8.51 -13.29 -0.50
CA VAL A 146 9.91 -13.06 -0.10
C VAL A 146 10.71 -14.36 -0.10
N ARG A 147 10.15 -15.45 0.43
CA ARG A 147 10.82 -16.76 0.47
C ARG A 147 11.07 -17.30 -0.93
N ARG A 148 10.12 -17.14 -1.86
CA ARG A 148 10.26 -17.58 -3.26
C ARG A 148 11.40 -16.86 -3.97
N TYR A 149 11.50 -15.55 -3.83
CA TYR A 149 12.59 -14.78 -4.46
C TYR A 149 13.96 -15.03 -3.81
N ARG A 150 14.01 -15.22 -2.49
CA ARG A 150 15.26 -15.56 -1.79
C ARG A 150 15.80 -16.93 -2.21
N LYS A 151 14.94 -17.95 -2.33
CA LYS A 151 15.34 -19.28 -2.84
C LYS A 151 15.90 -19.20 -4.26
N ASN A 152 15.24 -18.50 -5.16
CA ASN A 152 15.69 -18.36 -6.55
C ASN A 152 17.05 -17.64 -6.65
N ALA A 153 17.26 -16.59 -5.83
CA ALA A 153 18.56 -15.91 -5.75
C ALA A 153 19.67 -16.81 -5.21
N SER A 154 19.39 -17.67 -4.22
CA SER A 154 20.38 -18.62 -3.69
C SER A 154 20.69 -19.77 -4.65
N VAL A 155 19.71 -20.27 -5.40
CA VAL A 155 19.90 -21.35 -6.39
C VAL A 155 20.73 -20.84 -7.57
N SER A 156 20.42 -19.65 -8.10
CA SER A 156 21.21 -19.04 -9.17
C SER A 156 22.68 -18.81 -8.77
N LYS A 157 22.93 -18.47 -7.51
CA LYS A 157 24.30 -18.30 -7.00
C LYS A 157 25.05 -19.64 -6.87
N LYS A 158 24.34 -20.77 -6.74
CA LYS A 158 24.93 -22.12 -6.59
C LYS A 158 25.26 -22.80 -7.92
N ILE A 159 24.59 -22.43 -9.02
CA ILE A 159 24.79 -22.98 -10.37
C ILE A 159 25.91 -22.26 -11.14
N SER A 160 26.33 -21.08 -10.66
CA SER A 160 27.38 -20.26 -11.27
C SER A 160 28.81 -20.63 -10.81
N TYR A 161 28.98 -21.74 -10.09
CA TYR A 161 30.27 -22.28 -9.65
C TYR A 161 30.49 -23.65 -10.25
#